data_AF-A0A821W4B1-F1
#
_entry.id   AF-A0A821W4B1-F1
#
_cell.length_a   1.000
_cell.length_b   1.000
_cell.length_c   1.000
_cell.angle_alpha   90.00
_cell.angle_beta   90.00
_cell.angle_gamma   90.00
#
_symmetry.space_group_name_H-M   'P 1'
#
loop_
_entity.id
_entity.type
_entity.pdbx_description
1 polymer ?
#
loop_
_entity_poly.entity_id
_entity_poly.type
_entity_poly.pdbx_seq_one_letter_code
_entity_poly.pdbx_strand_id
1 'polypeptide(L)'
;MQNTMWLFVITFTTVGYGDFTPSTYCGRTIAAIIAFVGVLSTALPISVLAQKLVMNRWEKYVNNFVLNVELAKERKLNAANMIKFALKVWCMKKKNVSA
;
A
#
# COMPACT_ATOMS: atom_id res chain seq x y z
N MET A 1 -15.28 -4.84 -36.77
CA MET A 1 -15.82 -4.93 -35.39
C MET A 1 -14.76 -4.61 -34.33
N GLN A 2 -13.50 -5.05 -34.49
CA GLN A 2 -12.38 -4.73 -33.58
C GLN A 2 -12.27 -3.24 -33.19
N ASN A 3 -12.37 -2.31 -34.14
CA ASN A 3 -12.20 -0.87 -33.87
C ASN A 3 -13.25 -0.33 -32.88
N THR A 4 -14.48 -0.86 -32.92
CA THR A 4 -15.56 -0.47 -32.00
C THR A 4 -15.31 -1.05 -30.60
N MET A 5 -14.84 -2.30 -30.52
CA MET A 5 -14.46 -2.91 -29.23
C MET A 5 -13.30 -2.15 -28.59
N TRP A 6 -12.29 -1.77 -29.39
CA TRP A 6 -11.16 -0.96 -28.94
C TRP A 6 -11.64 0.38 -28.38
N LEU A 7 -12.45 1.13 -29.14
CA LEU A 7 -13.05 2.39 -28.69
C LEU A 7 -13.83 2.23 -27.38
N PHE A 8 -14.60 1.17 -27.24
CA PHE A 8 -15.33 0.87 -26.01
C PHE A 8 -14.39 0.65 -24.83
N VAL A 9 -13.37 -0.19 -24.99
CA VAL A 9 -12.42 -0.52 -23.92
C VAL A 9 -11.65 0.71 -23.46
N ILE A 10 -11.09 1.50 -24.39
CA ILE A 10 -10.30 2.71 -24.04
C ILE A 10 -11.15 3.81 -23.39
N THR A 11 -12.44 3.87 -23.73
CA THR A 11 -13.39 4.83 -23.15
C THR A 11 -13.85 4.37 -21.77
N PHE A 12 -14.13 3.08 -21.62
CA PHE A 12 -14.53 2.46 -20.34
C PHE A 12 -13.41 2.52 -19.30
N THR A 13 -12.15 2.33 -19.71
CA THR A 13 -10.98 2.46 -18.85
C THR A 13 -10.51 3.91 -18.66
N THR A 14 -11.23 4.90 -19.22
CA THR A 14 -10.91 6.34 -19.15
C THR A 14 -9.55 6.73 -19.75
N VAL A 15 -8.95 5.90 -20.60
CA VAL A 15 -7.66 6.16 -21.27
C VAL A 15 -7.83 7.18 -22.40
N GLY A 16 -8.77 6.91 -23.32
CA GLY A 16 -9.16 7.85 -24.39
C GLY A 16 -8.04 8.31 -25.32
N TYR A 17 -7.37 7.39 -26.03
CA TYR A 17 -6.30 7.74 -26.99
C TYR A 17 -6.72 8.70 -28.11
N GLY A 18 -8.01 8.70 -28.49
CA GLY A 18 -8.55 9.62 -29.51
C GLY A 18 -8.22 9.24 -30.96
N ASP A 19 -7.66 8.05 -31.18
CA ASP A 19 -7.38 7.43 -32.48
C ASP A 19 -8.67 7.11 -33.25
N PHE A 20 -9.74 6.73 -32.55
CA PHE A 20 -11.07 6.57 -33.11
C PHE A 20 -12.09 7.37 -32.31
N THR A 21 -12.92 8.17 -32.98
CA THR A 21 -14.01 8.93 -32.34
C THR A 21 -15.31 8.79 -33.13
N PRO A 22 -16.47 8.66 -32.46
CA PRO A 22 -17.74 8.57 -33.15
C PRO A 22 -18.10 9.92 -33.79
N SER A 23 -18.26 9.92 -35.11
CA SER A 23 -18.66 11.12 -35.87
C SER A 23 -20.13 11.48 -35.65
N THR A 24 -21.00 10.49 -35.39
CA THR A 24 -22.45 10.70 -35.22
C THR A 24 -22.81 11.18 -33.81
N TYR A 25 -23.86 12.02 -33.71
CA TYR A 25 -24.39 12.49 -32.43
C TYR A 25 -24.78 11.34 -31.48
N CYS A 26 -25.45 10.32 -32.00
CA CYS A 26 -25.83 9.13 -31.23
C CYS A 26 -24.62 8.34 -30.71
N GLY A 27 -23.55 8.21 -31.51
CA GLY A 27 -22.33 7.53 -31.07
C GLY A 27 -21.61 8.29 -29.94
N ARG A 28 -21.65 9.63 -29.97
CA ARG A 28 -21.07 10.48 -28.92
C ARG A 28 -21.84 10.37 -27.60
N THR A 29 -23.17 10.34 -27.64
CA THR A 29 -23.98 10.15 -26.43
C THR A 29 -23.74 8.78 -25.79
N ILE A 30 -23.61 7.73 -26.61
CA ILE A 30 -23.29 6.38 -26.13
C ILE A 30 -21.90 6.36 -25.49
N ALA A 31 -20.89 6.95 -26.14
CA ALA A 31 -19.54 7.07 -25.58
C ALA A 31 -19.52 7.80 -24.22
N ALA A 32 -20.30 8.88 -24.08
CA ALA A 32 -20.44 9.60 -22.81
C ALA A 32 -21.05 8.71 -21.71
N ILE A 33 -22.13 7.98 -22.02
CA ILE A 33 -22.75 7.06 -21.05
C ILE A 33 -21.78 5.97 -20.62
N ILE A 34 -21.03 5.38 -21.57
CA ILE A 34 -20.03 4.34 -21.27
C ILE A 34 -18.92 4.89 -20.36
N ALA A 35 -18.47 6.12 -20.60
CA ALA A 35 -17.48 6.75 -19.74
C ALA A 35 -17.99 6.90 -18.30
N PHE A 36 -19.24 7.36 -18.11
CA PHE A 36 -19.85 7.43 -16.78
C PHE A 36 -19.95 6.05 -16.11
N VAL A 37 -20.43 5.04 -16.84
CA VAL A 37 -20.53 3.67 -16.33
C VAL A 37 -19.16 3.08 -15.97
N GLY A 38 -18.13 3.37 -16.77
CA GLY A 38 -16.75 2.97 -16.48
C GLY A 38 -16.26 3.53 -15.15
N VAL A 39 -16.43 4.83 -14.93
CA VAL A 39 -16.06 5.50 -13.66
C VAL A 39 -16.84 4.95 -12.48
N LEU A 40 -18.15 4.72 -12.62
CA LEU A 40 -18.96 4.14 -11.54
C LEU A 40 -18.55 2.69 -11.24
N SER A 41 -18.16 1.93 -12.27
CA SER A 41 -17.78 0.52 -12.13
C SER A 41 -16.43 0.34 -11.45
N THR A 42 -15.49 1.28 -11.59
CA THR A 42 -14.17 1.22 -10.92
C THR A 42 -14.28 1.38 -9.41
N ALA A 43 -15.36 1.96 -8.89
CA ALA A 43 -15.58 2.08 -7.44
C ALA A 43 -15.72 0.71 -6.73
N LEU A 44 -16.31 -0.28 -7.40
CA LEU A 44 -16.51 -1.63 -6.85
C LEU A 44 -15.19 -2.37 -6.59
N PRO A 45 -14.27 -2.55 -7.57
CA PRO A 45 -13.01 -3.22 -7.32
C PRO A 45 -12.14 -2.45 -6.31
N ILE A 46 -12.15 -1.11 -6.33
CA ILE A 46 -11.45 -0.31 -5.31
C ILE A 46 -11.97 -0.64 -3.91
N SER A 47 -13.29 -0.69 -3.74
CA SER A 47 -13.92 -1.00 -2.45
C SER A 47 -13.61 -2.42 -1.97
N VAL A 48 -13.57 -3.39 -2.87
CA VAL A 48 -13.21 -4.79 -2.53
C VAL A 48 -11.73 -4.90 -2.17
N LEU A 49 -10.85 -4.28 -2.95
CA LEU A 49 -9.41 -4.26 -2.67
C LEU A 49 -9.11 -3.59 -1.33
N ALA A 50 -9.74 -2.44 -1.05
CA ALA A 50 -9.60 -1.76 0.24
C ALA A 50 -10.00 -2.67 1.41
N GLN A 51 -11.13 -3.38 1.30
CA GLN A 51 -11.59 -4.31 2.34
C GLN A 51 -10.64 -5.51 2.52
N LYS A 52 -10.01 -5.99 1.44
CA LYS A 52 -9.04 -7.10 1.51
C LYS A 52 -7.69 -6.67 2.08
N LEU A 53 -7.27 -5.43 1.85
CA LEU A 53 -6.02 -4.89 2.37
C LEU A 53 -6.13 -4.45 3.83
N VAL A 54 -7.33 -4.10 4.29
CA VAL A 54 -7.59 -3.84 5.70
C VAL A 54 -7.50 -5.15 6.47
N MET A 55 -6.52 -5.24 7.38
CA MET A 55 -6.39 -6.37 8.29
C MET A 55 -7.67 -6.58 9.09
N ASN A 56 -8.13 -7.83 9.15
CA ASN A 56 -9.25 -8.20 10.01
C ASN A 56 -8.93 -7.89 11.48
N ARG A 57 -9.97 -7.65 12.30
CA ARG A 57 -9.78 -7.35 13.73
C ARG A 57 -8.91 -8.41 14.45
N TRP A 58 -9.06 -9.67 14.08
CA TRP A 58 -8.29 -10.78 14.62
C TRP A 58 -6.83 -10.80 14.13
N GLU A 59 -6.60 -10.53 12.84
CA GLU A 59 -5.25 -10.42 12.28
C GLU A 59 -4.49 -9.26 12.91
N LYS A 60 -5.15 -8.10 13.09
CA LYS A 60 -4.57 -6.94 13.78
C LYS A 60 -4.19 -7.27 15.23
N TYR A 61 -5.02 -8.05 15.93
CA TYR A 61 -4.73 -8.50 17.29
C TYR A 61 -3.47 -9.39 17.34
N VAL A 62 -3.41 -10.40 16.46
CA VAL A 62 -2.26 -11.31 16.38
C VAL A 62 -1.00 -10.55 15.96
N ASN A 63 -1.09 -9.66 14.96
CA ASN A 63 0.05 -8.86 14.50
C ASN A 63 0.58 -7.96 15.63
N ASN A 64 -0.31 -7.27 16.35
CA ASN A 64 0.10 -6.47 17.51
C ASN A 64 0.70 -7.33 18.63
N PHE A 65 0.16 -8.54 18.86
CA PHE A 65 0.73 -9.46 19.84
C PHE A 65 2.16 -9.88 19.46
N VAL A 66 2.36 -10.30 18.21
CA VAL A 66 3.69 -10.66 17.68
C VAL A 66 4.66 -9.48 17.79
N LEU A 67 4.24 -8.27 17.41
CA LEU A 67 5.05 -7.05 17.54
C LEU A 67 5.42 -6.77 18.99
N ASN A 68 4.49 -6.90 19.93
CA ASN A 68 4.75 -6.68 21.35
C ASN A 68 5.72 -7.72 21.92
N VAL A 69 5.62 -8.98 21.50
CA VAL A 69 6.57 -10.04 21.88
C VAL A 69 7.98 -9.73 21.35
N GLU A 70 8.09 -9.26 20.11
CA GLU A 70 9.39 -8.91 19.52
C GLU A 70 10.00 -7.66 20.17
N LEU A 71 9.19 -6.61 20.39
CA LEU A 71 9.61 -5.41 21.13
C LEU A 71 10.07 -5.75 22.55
N ALA A 72 9.43 -6.71 23.21
CA ALA A 72 9.86 -7.15 24.54
C ALA A 72 11.25 -7.82 24.53
N LYS A 73 11.63 -8.51 23.44
CA LYS A 73 12.99 -9.07 23.26
C LYS A 73 14.00 -7.97 22.94
N GLU A 74 13.67 -7.11 21.99
CA GLU A 74 14.45 -5.93 21.60
C GLU A 74 14.81 -5.07 22.81
N ARG A 75 13.84 -4.76 23.68
CA ARG A 75 14.07 -3.98 24.90
C ARG A 75 15.13 -4.61 25.82
N LYS A 76 15.10 -5.94 26.00
CA LYS A 76 16.08 -6.66 26.83
C LYS A 76 17.46 -6.66 26.19
N LEU A 77 17.54 -6.88 24.88
CA LEU A 77 18.82 -6.84 24.15
C LEU A 77 19.43 -5.44 24.18
N ASN A 78 18.63 -4.41 23.92
CA ASN A 78 19.06 -3.02 23.94
C ASN A 78 19.52 -2.61 25.34
N ALA A 79 18.80 -2.99 26.40
CA ALA A 79 19.23 -2.76 27.78
C ALA A 79 20.56 -3.47 28.10
N ALA A 80 20.74 -4.72 27.69
CA ALA A 80 21.98 -5.46 27.89
C ALA A 80 23.16 -4.81 27.15
N ASN A 81 22.94 -4.33 25.92
CA ASN A 81 23.95 -3.64 25.13
C ASN A 81 24.36 -2.31 25.79
N MET A 82 23.42 -1.56 26.36
CA MET A 82 23.71 -0.33 27.11
C MET A 82 24.60 -0.61 28.33
N ILE A 83 24.31 -1.65 29.11
CA ILE A 83 25.12 -2.03 30.27
C ILE A 83 26.52 -2.47 29.85
N LYS A 84 26.63 -3.32 28.81
CA LYS A 84 27.93 -3.74 28.26
C LYS A 84 28.76 -2.56 27.77
N PHE A 85 28.12 -1.59 27.11
CA PHE A 85 28.79 -0.38 26.64
C PHE A 85 29.28 0.48 27.80
N ALA A 86 28.43 0.73 28.79
CA ALA A 86 28.79 1.48 30.00
C ALA A 86 29.95 0.83 30.77
N LEU A 87 29.89 -0.50 30.96
CA LEU A 87 30.98 -1.27 31.58
C LEU A 87 32.27 -1.19 30.76
N LYS A 88 32.19 -1.30 29.44
CA LYS A 88 33.35 -1.18 28.56
C LYS A 88 34.00 0.19 28.68
N VAL A 89 33.21 1.27 28.65
CA VAL A 89 33.69 2.65 28.83
C VAL A 89 34.33 2.82 30.22
N TRP A 90 33.70 2.29 31.27
CA TRP A 90 34.24 2.36 32.62
C TRP A 90 35.57 1.60 32.77
N CYS A 91 35.67 0.38 32.24
CA CYS A 91 36.90 -0.40 32.24
C CYS A 91 38.03 0.30 31.48
N MET A 92 37.72 0.91 30.32
CA MET A 92 38.70 1.71 29.58
C MET A 92 39.20 2.89 30.41
N LYS A 93 38.30 3.62 31.08
CA LYS A 93 38.67 4.73 31.97
C LYS A 93 39.57 4.28 33.12
N LYS A 94 39.28 3.13 33.73
CA LYS A 94 40.11 2.58 34.82
C LYS A 94 41.52 2.22 34.35
N LYS A 95 41.64 1.60 33.17
CA LYS A 95 42.93 1.19 32.59
C LYS A 95 43.81 2.37 32.19
N ASN A 96 43.22 3.50 31.79
CA ASN A 96 43.94 4.72 31.40
C ASN A 96 44.37 5.60 32.59
N VAL A 97 43.82 5.36 33.79
CA VAL A 97 44.19 6.07 35.04
C VAL A 97 45.28 5.33 35.83
N SER A 98 45.52 4.06 35.51
CA SER A 98 46.54 3.22 36.18
C SER A 98 47.80 2.98 35.32
N ALA A 99 47.92 3.69 34.18
CA ALA A 99 49.12 3.83 33.36
C ALA A 99 49.64 5.28 33.49
#